data_AF-A0A9E2U1X7-F1
#
_entry.id   AF-A0A9E2U1X7-F1
#
_cell.length_a   1.000
_cell.length_b   1.000
_cell.length_c   1.000
_cell.angle_alpha   90.00
_cell.angle_beta   90.00
_cell.angle_gamma   90.00
#
_symmetry.space_group_name_H-M   'P 1'
#
loop_
_entity.id
_entity.type
_entity.pdbx_description
1 polymer ?
#
loop_
_entity_poly.entity_id
_entity_poly.type
_entity_poly.pdbx_seq_one_letter_code
_entity_poly.pdbx_strand_id
1 'polypeptide(L)'
;CFPVHIITRSDMVTRDFDLLEEIDRNAILPDDLKGLKHGTLITFSFSTLDHVIARIFEPGATLPSDRLKAVYAAKTKGFKTGISMMPLLPFITDTEESLQSMFAAFSAVPVDYIFPATITLFGEGKADSKTLMMNAIQKHYPNLYPKYLKLFKSGYLPYTYKNEVDRRTQLLGNQYGIQNFIF
;
A
#
# COMPACT_ATOMS: atom_id res chain seq x y z
N CYS A 1 23.77 13.36 -5.02
CA CYS A 1 23.46 11.91 -4.88
C CYS A 1 22.32 11.55 -5.82
N PHE A 2 21.95 10.27 -5.96
CA PHE A 2 20.73 9.87 -6.69
C PHE A 2 19.50 10.07 -5.79
N PRO A 3 18.30 10.34 -6.37
CA PRO A 3 17.07 10.34 -5.61
C PRO A 3 16.74 8.95 -5.07
N VAL A 4 15.96 8.90 -4.00
CA VAL A 4 15.54 7.66 -3.35
C VAL A 4 14.03 7.60 -3.19
N HIS A 5 13.46 6.42 -3.40
CA HIS A 5 12.06 6.13 -3.10
C HIS A 5 12.00 4.94 -2.15
N ILE A 6 11.50 5.20 -0.94
CA ILE A 6 11.35 4.19 0.11
C ILE A 6 9.89 3.79 0.20
N ILE A 7 9.62 2.48 0.09
CA ILE A 7 8.31 1.90 0.39
C ILE A 7 8.44 1.02 1.62
N THR A 8 7.67 1.29 2.68
CA THR A 8 7.85 0.64 3.99
C THR A 8 6.54 0.27 4.66
N ARG A 9 6.57 -0.78 5.50
CA ARG A 9 5.49 -1.14 6.45
C ARG A 9 5.88 -0.89 7.91
N SER A 10 6.84 0.01 8.12
CA SER A 10 7.36 0.37 9.43
C SER A 10 7.37 1.90 9.59
N ASP A 11 7.15 2.35 10.82
CA ASP A 11 7.32 3.73 11.27
C ASP A 11 8.79 4.09 11.56
N MET A 12 9.71 3.12 11.59
CA MET A 12 11.12 3.35 11.91
C MET A 12 11.86 4.23 10.89
N VAL A 13 11.30 4.46 9.70
CA VAL A 13 11.86 5.43 8.73
C VAL A 13 11.96 6.83 9.32
N THR A 14 11.13 7.14 10.33
CA THR A 14 11.16 8.42 11.07
C THR A 14 12.47 8.69 11.79
N ARG A 15 13.23 7.64 12.16
CA ARG A 15 14.52 7.78 12.84
C ARG A 15 15.59 8.41 11.94
N ASP A 16 15.49 8.18 10.64
CA ASP A 16 16.53 8.55 9.66
C ASP A 16 16.11 9.78 8.84
N PHE A 17 15.13 10.56 9.31
CA PHE A 17 14.60 11.73 8.59
C PHE A 17 15.63 12.82 8.33
N ASP A 18 16.60 13.02 9.23
CA ASP A 18 17.70 13.97 9.03
C ASP A 18 18.55 13.63 7.80
N LEU A 19 18.90 12.36 7.64
CA LEU A 19 19.63 11.86 6.47
C LEU A 19 18.77 11.94 5.20
N LEU A 20 17.49 11.57 5.30
CA LEU A 20 16.58 11.61 4.17
C LEU A 20 16.28 13.03 3.69
N GLU A 21 16.22 14.02 4.60
CA GLU A 21 16.12 15.44 4.28
C GLU A 21 17.38 15.94 3.55
N GLU A 22 18.57 15.45 3.94
CA GLU A 22 19.81 15.77 3.23
C GLU A 22 19.80 15.23 1.80
N ILE A 23 19.33 13.99 1.60
CA ILE A 23 19.16 13.42 0.27
C ILE A 23 18.11 14.22 -0.52
N ASP A 24 16.98 14.59 0.09
CA ASP A 24 15.91 15.31 -0.59
C ASP A 24 16.40 16.63 -1.19
N ARG A 25 17.28 17.34 -0.47
CA ARG A 25 17.87 18.61 -0.90
C ARG A 25 18.99 18.45 -1.94
N ASN A 26 19.80 17.40 -1.82
CA ASN A 26 21.06 17.26 -2.56
C ASN A 26 21.00 16.25 -3.73
N ALA A 27 19.87 15.57 -3.91
CA ALA A 27 19.70 14.65 -5.03
C ALA A 27 19.70 15.41 -6.36
N ILE A 28 20.41 14.86 -7.35
CA ILE A 28 20.38 15.35 -8.72
C ILE A 28 19.27 14.61 -9.44
N LEU A 29 18.19 15.32 -9.78
CA LEU A 29 17.08 14.76 -10.54
C LEU A 29 17.42 14.74 -12.03
N PRO A 30 17.35 13.58 -12.71
CA PRO A 30 17.41 13.50 -14.16
C PRO A 30 16.28 14.32 -14.82
N ASP A 31 16.44 14.66 -16.10
CA ASP A 31 15.53 15.58 -16.82
C ASP A 31 14.07 15.11 -16.81
N ASP A 32 13.83 13.81 -16.92
CA ASP A 32 12.52 13.16 -16.88
C ASP A 32 11.87 13.17 -15.48
N LEU A 33 12.65 13.43 -14.42
CA LEU A 33 12.18 13.51 -13.03
C LEU A 33 12.20 14.92 -12.44
N LYS A 34 12.60 15.96 -13.19
CA LYS A 34 12.63 17.34 -12.68
C LYS A 34 11.29 17.84 -12.14
N GLY A 35 10.17 17.34 -12.68
CA GLY A 35 8.82 17.65 -12.20
C GLY A 35 8.55 17.19 -10.76
N LEU A 36 9.29 16.20 -10.27
CA LEU A 36 9.12 15.60 -8.95
C LEU A 36 9.45 16.57 -7.82
N LYS A 37 10.40 17.49 -8.04
CA LYS A 37 10.87 18.53 -7.08
C LYS A 37 11.38 18.01 -5.73
N HIS A 38 11.48 16.69 -5.56
CA HIS A 38 11.91 16.02 -4.34
C HIS A 38 12.95 14.96 -4.70
N GLY A 39 14.04 14.94 -3.94
CA GLY A 39 15.05 13.90 -3.99
C GLY A 39 14.67 12.64 -3.21
N THR A 40 13.72 12.76 -2.27
CA THR A 40 13.29 11.67 -1.40
C THR A 40 11.78 11.51 -1.39
N LEU A 41 11.31 10.30 -1.69
CA LEU A 41 9.91 9.89 -1.57
C LEU A 41 9.77 8.85 -0.48
N ILE A 42 8.77 8.99 0.38
CA ILE A 42 8.45 8.02 1.42
C ILE A 42 7.02 7.52 1.21
N THR A 43 6.85 6.23 0.97
CA THR A 43 5.55 5.60 0.77
C THR A 43 5.30 4.56 1.84
N PHE A 44 4.17 4.68 2.53
CA PHE A 44 3.79 3.75 3.58
C PHE A 44 2.81 2.73 3.00
N SER A 45 3.15 1.45 3.10
CA SER A 45 2.33 0.35 2.61
C SER A 45 1.29 -0.05 3.65
N PHE A 46 0.05 -0.24 3.20
CA PHE A 46 -1.10 -0.70 3.98
C PHE A 46 -1.90 -1.71 3.16
N SER A 47 -2.04 -2.95 3.64
CA SER A 47 -3.07 -3.86 3.12
C SER A 47 -4.46 -3.63 3.74
N THR A 48 -4.49 -3.02 4.94
CA THR A 48 -5.70 -2.71 5.73
C THR A 48 -5.38 -1.70 6.83
N LEU A 49 -6.42 -1.08 7.40
CA LEU A 49 -6.35 -0.32 8.65
C LEU A 49 -6.83 -1.12 9.87
N ASP A 50 -7.42 -2.31 9.66
CA ASP A 50 -7.87 -3.19 10.74
C ASP A 50 -6.68 -3.98 11.29
N HIS A 51 -6.35 -3.72 12.57
CA HIS A 51 -5.26 -4.40 13.27
C HIS A 51 -5.42 -5.92 13.39
N VAL A 52 -6.66 -6.44 13.41
CA VAL A 52 -6.93 -7.88 13.46
C VAL A 52 -6.57 -8.52 12.13
N ILE A 53 -6.97 -7.91 11.02
CA ILE A 53 -6.63 -8.36 9.66
C ILE A 53 -5.12 -8.20 9.43
N ALA A 54 -4.52 -7.08 9.85
CA ALA A 54 -3.10 -6.83 9.71
C ALA A 54 -2.24 -7.88 10.44
N ARG A 55 -2.64 -8.34 11.63
CA ARG A 55 -1.93 -9.41 12.36
C ARG A 55 -1.90 -10.74 11.61
N ILE A 56 -2.87 -10.99 10.73
CA ILE A 56 -2.94 -12.23 9.94
C ILE A 56 -2.00 -12.14 8.73
N PHE A 57 -2.06 -11.04 7.98
CA PHE A 57 -1.41 -10.94 6.66
C PHE A 57 -0.12 -10.13 6.65
N GLU A 58 0.17 -9.37 7.71
CA GLU A 58 1.39 -8.58 7.89
C GLU A 58 2.06 -8.89 9.25
N PRO A 59 2.32 -10.16 9.60
CA PRO A 59 2.95 -10.49 10.87
C PRO A 59 4.34 -9.83 10.95
N GLY A 60 4.58 -9.09 12.03
CA GLY A 60 5.84 -8.38 12.27
C GLY A 60 5.91 -6.95 11.70
N ALA A 61 4.93 -6.52 10.89
CA ALA A 61 4.81 -5.12 10.52
C ALA A 61 4.31 -4.28 11.71
N THR A 62 4.59 -2.98 11.69
CA THR A 62 4.08 -2.09 12.75
C THR A 62 2.58 -1.86 12.57
N LEU A 63 1.92 -1.45 13.66
CA LEU A 63 0.48 -1.26 13.64
C LEU A 63 0.10 -0.23 12.56
N PRO A 64 -1.02 -0.43 11.82
CA PRO A 64 -1.49 0.57 10.86
C PRO A 64 -1.62 1.97 11.47
N SER A 65 -2.03 2.06 12.74
CA SER A 65 -2.11 3.34 13.46
C SER A 65 -0.76 4.06 13.60
N ASP A 66 0.33 3.32 13.83
CA ASP A 66 1.65 3.91 14.00
C ASP A 66 2.25 4.30 12.64
N ARG A 67 1.96 3.52 11.59
CA ARG A 67 2.26 3.91 10.21
C ARG A 67 1.53 5.20 9.82
N LEU A 68 0.27 5.38 10.19
CA LEU A 68 -0.45 6.65 9.93
C LEU A 68 0.19 7.85 10.63
N LYS A 69 0.68 7.68 11.87
CA LYS A 69 1.46 8.74 12.54
C LYS A 69 2.76 9.05 11.79
N ALA A 70 3.44 8.03 11.28
CA ALA A 70 4.66 8.20 10.48
C ALA A 70 4.39 8.90 9.14
N VAL A 71 3.26 8.62 8.48
CA VAL A 71 2.79 9.36 7.29
C VAL A 71 2.65 10.84 7.61
N TYR A 72 1.93 11.16 8.69
CA TYR A 72 1.76 12.54 9.13
C TYR A 72 3.11 13.22 9.42
N ALA A 73 3.98 12.56 10.18
CA ALA A 73 5.31 13.07 10.51
C ALA A 73 6.17 13.34 9.25
N ALA A 74 6.17 12.41 8.28
CA ALA A 74 6.91 12.58 7.02
C ALA A 74 6.41 13.80 6.22
N LYS A 75 5.08 13.99 6.13
CA LYS A 75 4.53 15.19 5.49
C LYS A 75 4.83 16.47 6.26
N THR A 76 4.77 16.46 7.59
CA THR A 76 5.13 17.63 8.41
C THR A 76 6.59 18.03 8.18
N LYS A 77 7.48 17.07 7.89
CA LYS A 77 8.87 17.32 7.50
C LYS A 77 9.05 17.81 6.06
N GLY A 78 7.99 17.83 5.26
CA GLY A 78 8.01 18.32 3.88
C GLY A 78 8.35 17.26 2.83
N PHE A 79 8.49 15.99 3.19
CA PHE A 79 8.74 14.93 2.22
C PHE A 79 7.54 14.74 1.27
N LYS A 80 7.85 14.38 0.02
CA LYS A 80 6.86 13.80 -0.88
C LYS A 80 6.46 12.43 -0.32
N THR A 81 5.24 12.34 0.19
CA THR A 81 4.76 11.19 0.97
C THR A 81 3.49 10.63 0.37
N GLY A 82 3.42 9.31 0.22
CA GLY A 82 2.22 8.65 -0.27
C GLY A 82 1.90 7.35 0.44
N ILE A 83 0.83 6.73 -0.03
CA ILE A 83 0.33 5.46 0.48
C ILE A 83 0.41 4.40 -0.61
N SER A 84 0.90 3.22 -0.24
CA SER A 84 0.87 2.02 -1.04
C SER A 84 -0.27 1.15 -0.50
N MET A 85 -1.47 1.29 -1.05
CA MET A 85 -2.64 0.50 -0.66
C MET A 85 -2.60 -0.88 -1.35
N MET A 86 -1.57 -1.65 -1.00
CA MET A 86 -1.29 -2.96 -1.59
C MET A 86 -0.63 -3.92 -0.57
N PRO A 87 -0.98 -5.20 -0.61
CA PRO A 87 -2.00 -5.79 -1.48
C PRO A 87 -3.44 -5.52 -1.00
N LEU A 88 -4.36 -5.27 -1.94
CA LEU A 88 -5.80 -5.45 -1.74
C LEU A 88 -6.15 -6.94 -1.86
N LEU A 89 -6.80 -7.47 -0.82
CA LEU A 89 -7.13 -8.88 -0.66
C LEU A 89 -8.60 -9.15 -1.03
N PRO A 90 -8.87 -10.06 -1.98
CA PRO A 90 -10.22 -10.37 -2.43
C PRO A 90 -11.20 -10.71 -1.30
N PHE A 91 -12.32 -10.01 -1.27
CA PHE A 91 -13.42 -10.11 -0.29
C PHE A 91 -13.04 -9.81 1.17
N ILE A 92 -11.83 -9.32 1.43
CA ILE A 92 -11.36 -9.02 2.78
C ILE A 92 -11.07 -7.52 2.89
N THR A 93 -10.11 -7.01 2.11
CA THR A 93 -9.69 -5.60 2.19
C THR A 93 -10.11 -4.80 0.96
N ASP A 94 -10.58 -5.47 -0.08
CA ASP A 94 -11.18 -4.86 -1.28
C ASP A 94 -12.72 -4.81 -1.25
N THR A 95 -13.36 -4.97 -0.09
CA THR A 95 -14.80 -4.75 0.08
C THR A 95 -15.13 -3.26 -0.01
N GLU A 96 -16.38 -2.92 -0.32
CA GLU A 96 -16.79 -1.51 -0.44
C GLU A 96 -16.57 -0.74 0.85
N GLU A 97 -16.99 -1.32 1.97
CA GLU A 97 -16.80 -0.76 3.32
C GLU A 97 -15.32 -0.57 3.67
N SER A 98 -14.47 -1.57 3.37
CA SER A 98 -13.03 -1.49 3.63
C SER A 98 -12.36 -0.40 2.80
N LEU A 99 -12.68 -0.34 1.50
CA LEU A 99 -12.14 0.72 0.63
C LEU A 99 -12.60 2.10 1.09
N GLN A 100 -13.88 2.30 1.36
CA GLN A 100 -14.41 3.59 1.85
C GLN A 100 -13.73 4.02 3.15
N SER A 101 -13.58 3.11 4.10
CA SER A 101 -12.91 3.37 5.38
C SER A 101 -11.44 3.76 5.18
N MET A 102 -10.71 3.04 4.32
CA MET A 102 -9.31 3.34 4.03
C MET A 102 -9.15 4.70 3.33
N PHE A 103 -9.93 4.98 2.28
CA PHE A 103 -9.86 6.26 1.58
C PHE A 103 -10.26 7.43 2.48
N ALA A 104 -11.30 7.28 3.31
CA ALA A 104 -11.68 8.30 4.29
C ALA A 104 -10.52 8.60 5.25
N ALA A 105 -9.90 7.56 5.82
CA ALA A 105 -8.78 7.73 6.75
C ALA A 105 -7.53 8.32 6.06
N PHE A 106 -7.21 7.89 4.84
CA PHE A 106 -6.08 8.43 4.10
C PHE A 106 -6.31 9.87 3.64
N SER A 107 -7.56 10.27 3.38
CA SER A 107 -7.91 11.67 3.09
C SER A 107 -7.79 12.59 4.31
N ALA A 108 -7.89 12.03 5.51
CA ALA A 108 -7.76 12.78 6.76
C ALA A 108 -6.29 13.06 7.15
N VAL A 109 -5.33 12.40 6.50
CA VAL A 109 -3.90 12.70 6.62
C VAL A 109 -3.42 13.40 5.35
N PRO A 110 -2.49 14.37 5.44
CA PRO A 110 -1.90 14.93 4.25
C PRO A 110 -1.13 13.79 3.55
N VAL A 111 -1.46 13.48 2.31
CA VAL A 111 -0.72 12.54 1.45
C VAL A 111 -0.74 13.10 0.03
N ASP A 112 0.33 12.87 -0.73
CA ASP A 112 0.43 13.37 -2.10
C ASP A 112 -0.20 12.41 -3.11
N TYR A 113 -0.19 11.10 -2.83
CA TYR A 113 -0.69 10.07 -3.73
C TYR A 113 -1.04 8.76 -3.00
N ILE A 114 -1.88 7.94 -3.62
CA ILE A 114 -2.23 6.58 -3.18
C ILE A 114 -2.11 5.60 -4.35
N PHE A 115 -1.44 4.48 -4.13
CA PHE A 115 -1.33 3.36 -5.08
C PHE A 115 -2.16 2.16 -4.63
N PRO A 116 -3.40 2.01 -5.13
CA PRO A 116 -4.13 0.75 -4.99
C PRO A 116 -3.52 -0.32 -5.91
N ALA A 117 -3.30 -1.51 -5.38
CA ALA A 117 -3.03 -2.68 -6.23
C ALA A 117 -3.54 -3.97 -5.59
N THR A 118 -4.12 -4.84 -6.41
CA THR A 118 -4.56 -6.17 -6.00
C THR A 118 -3.38 -7.14 -5.85
N ILE A 119 -3.58 -8.18 -5.04
CA ILE A 119 -2.55 -9.18 -4.79
C ILE A 119 -2.28 -10.08 -6.01
N THR A 120 -1.02 -10.49 -6.17
CA THR A 120 -0.59 -11.58 -7.04
C THR A 120 0.06 -12.68 -6.21
N LEU A 121 -0.19 -13.93 -6.58
CA LEU A 121 0.19 -15.11 -5.80
C LEU A 121 0.90 -16.13 -6.69
N PHE A 122 2.17 -16.41 -6.42
CA PHE A 122 2.97 -17.34 -7.22
C PHE A 122 3.57 -18.45 -6.37
N GLY A 123 4.01 -19.51 -7.06
CA GLY A 123 4.72 -20.64 -6.46
C GLY A 123 3.82 -21.63 -5.72
N GLU A 124 4.43 -22.73 -5.29
CA GLU A 124 3.77 -23.85 -4.57
C GLU A 124 4.65 -24.39 -3.43
N GLY A 125 5.86 -23.87 -3.26
CA GLY A 125 6.75 -24.13 -2.14
C GLY A 125 6.20 -23.55 -0.83
N LYS A 126 6.72 -24.05 0.30
CA LYS A 126 6.20 -23.70 1.64
C LYS A 126 6.27 -22.21 1.98
N ALA A 127 7.28 -21.52 1.44
CA ALA A 127 7.51 -20.09 1.67
C ALA A 127 7.00 -19.21 0.51
N ASP A 128 6.39 -19.80 -0.51
CA ASP A 128 5.91 -19.07 -1.67
C ASP A 128 4.63 -18.28 -1.33
N SER A 129 4.43 -17.13 -1.98
CA SER A 129 3.34 -16.21 -1.64
C SER A 129 1.97 -16.86 -1.78
N LYS A 130 1.76 -17.69 -2.81
CA LYS A 130 0.51 -18.43 -2.99
C LYS A 130 0.27 -19.40 -1.83
N THR A 131 1.26 -20.21 -1.46
CA THR A 131 1.12 -21.18 -0.37
C THR A 131 0.82 -20.49 0.96
N LEU A 132 1.58 -19.45 1.31
CA LEU A 132 1.39 -18.71 2.56
C LEU A 132 0.01 -18.04 2.61
N MET A 133 -0.42 -17.39 1.53
CA MET A 133 -1.73 -16.75 1.44
C MET A 133 -2.86 -17.79 1.51
N MET A 134 -2.81 -18.86 0.73
CA MET A 134 -3.86 -19.89 0.72
C MET A 134 -3.99 -20.56 2.11
N ASN A 135 -2.89 -20.80 2.81
CA ASN A 135 -2.89 -21.31 4.18
C ASN A 135 -3.53 -20.31 5.16
N ALA A 136 -3.19 -19.03 5.06
CA ALA A 136 -3.79 -17.98 5.89
C ALA A 136 -5.30 -17.88 5.65
N ILE A 137 -5.72 -17.91 4.38
CA ILE A 137 -7.14 -17.91 4.00
C ILE A 137 -7.86 -19.16 4.53
N GLN A 138 -7.29 -20.35 4.38
CA GLN A 138 -7.90 -21.58 4.89
C GLN A 138 -8.09 -21.54 6.41
N LYS A 139 -7.12 -21.00 7.13
CA LYS A 139 -7.13 -20.93 8.60
C LYS A 139 -8.06 -19.85 9.14
N HIS A 140 -8.04 -18.65 8.57
CA HIS A 140 -8.70 -17.48 9.13
C HIS A 140 -10.00 -17.08 8.40
N TYR A 141 -10.14 -17.46 7.13
CA TYR A 141 -11.30 -17.17 6.29
C TYR A 141 -11.75 -18.42 5.51
N PRO A 142 -12.06 -19.55 6.19
CA PRO A 142 -12.33 -20.83 5.53
C PRO A 142 -13.45 -20.75 4.48
N ASN A 143 -14.46 -19.90 4.71
CA ASN A 143 -15.56 -19.67 3.77
C ASN A 143 -15.11 -19.01 2.44
N LEU A 144 -13.98 -18.31 2.43
CA LEU A 144 -13.41 -17.69 1.24
C LEU A 144 -12.45 -18.61 0.48
N TYR A 145 -11.95 -19.68 1.12
CA TYR A 145 -10.96 -20.57 0.51
C TYR A 145 -11.38 -21.14 -0.86
N PRO A 146 -12.63 -21.63 -1.06
CA PRO A 146 -13.08 -22.08 -2.39
C PRO A 146 -13.10 -20.97 -3.45
N LYS A 147 -13.35 -19.71 -3.04
CA LYS A 147 -13.33 -18.55 -3.95
C LYS A 147 -11.89 -18.21 -4.35
N TYR A 148 -10.96 -18.24 -3.39
CA TYR A 148 -9.54 -18.00 -3.64
C TYR A 148 -8.94 -19.05 -4.59
N LEU A 149 -9.29 -20.34 -4.45
CA LEU A 149 -8.87 -21.38 -5.39
C LEU A 149 -9.33 -21.09 -6.83
N LYS A 150 -10.54 -20.53 -6.99
CA LYS A 150 -11.07 -20.15 -8.31
C LYS A 150 -10.39 -18.90 -8.87
N LEU A 151 -10.10 -17.92 -8.02
CA LEU A 151 -9.48 -16.65 -8.41
C LEU A 151 -8.00 -16.83 -8.81
N PHE A 152 -7.23 -17.64 -8.08
CA PHE A 152 -5.78 -17.76 -8.27
C PHE A 152 -5.36 -19.03 -9.02
N LYS A 153 -5.97 -19.28 -10.18
CA LYS A 153 -5.58 -20.37 -11.08
C LYS A 153 -4.25 -20.12 -11.80
N SER A 154 -3.99 -18.87 -12.21
CA SER A 154 -2.81 -18.46 -12.98
C SER A 154 -1.87 -17.50 -12.22
N GLY A 155 -2.03 -17.43 -10.89
CA GLY A 155 -1.29 -16.54 -10.00
C GLY A 155 -1.66 -15.05 -10.06
N TYR A 156 -2.32 -14.64 -11.13
CA TYR A 156 -3.00 -13.35 -11.26
C TYR A 156 -4.49 -13.48 -11.00
N LEU A 157 -5.11 -12.41 -10.49
CA LEU A 157 -6.57 -12.30 -10.50
C LEU A 157 -7.11 -12.19 -11.92
N PRO A 158 -8.35 -12.65 -12.18
CA PRO A 158 -9.01 -12.43 -13.46
C PRO A 158 -9.02 -10.94 -13.80
N TYR A 159 -8.78 -10.62 -15.08
CA TYR A 159 -8.75 -9.24 -15.58
C TYR A 159 -10.01 -8.44 -15.18
N THR A 160 -11.19 -9.07 -15.29
CA THR A 160 -12.47 -8.46 -14.89
C THR A 160 -12.53 -8.10 -13.41
N TYR A 161 -11.95 -8.93 -12.55
CA TYR A 161 -11.89 -8.67 -11.11
C TYR A 161 -10.97 -7.49 -10.82
N LYS A 162 -9.76 -7.51 -11.39
CA LYS A 162 -8.79 -6.42 -11.22
C LYS A 162 -9.38 -5.08 -11.68
N ASN A 163 -9.97 -5.04 -12.87
CA ASN A 163 -10.57 -3.81 -13.41
C ASN A 163 -11.69 -3.26 -12.53
N GLU A 164 -12.50 -4.11 -11.92
CA GLU A 164 -13.56 -3.63 -11.02
C GLU A 164 -12.99 -3.00 -9.74
N VAL A 165 -11.92 -3.59 -9.18
CA VAL A 165 -11.22 -2.99 -8.03
C VAL A 165 -10.54 -1.67 -8.44
N ASP A 166 -9.88 -1.64 -9.60
CA ASP A 166 -9.24 -0.43 -10.12
C ASP A 166 -10.28 0.69 -10.36
N ARG A 167 -11.44 0.36 -10.92
CA ARG A 167 -12.56 1.30 -11.12
C ARG A 167 -13.07 1.88 -9.80
N ARG A 168 -13.30 1.03 -8.80
CA ARG A 168 -13.80 1.46 -7.48
C ARG A 168 -12.80 2.35 -6.75
N THR A 169 -11.53 1.96 -6.75
CA THR A 169 -10.46 2.75 -6.11
C THR A 169 -10.22 4.08 -6.82
N GLN A 170 -10.34 4.13 -8.15
CA GLN A 170 -10.30 5.39 -8.90
C GLN A 170 -11.46 6.33 -8.55
N LEU A 171 -12.70 5.80 -8.45
CA LEU A 171 -13.86 6.60 -8.05
C LEU A 171 -13.70 7.19 -6.66
N LEU A 172 -13.21 6.39 -5.71
CA LEU A 172 -12.93 6.86 -4.34
C LEU A 172 -11.79 7.90 -4.33
N GLY A 173 -10.71 7.67 -5.08
CA GLY A 173 -9.63 8.64 -5.23
C GLY A 173 -10.16 10.00 -5.71
N ASN A 174 -11.02 10.01 -6.74
CA ASN A 174 -11.66 11.22 -7.23
C ASN A 174 -12.59 11.87 -6.19
N GLN A 175 -13.39 11.07 -5.48
CA GLN A 175 -14.30 11.56 -4.44
C GLN A 175 -13.57 12.25 -3.28
N TYR A 176 -12.42 11.71 -2.86
CA TYR A 176 -11.62 12.25 -1.77
C TYR A 176 -10.53 13.24 -2.23
N GLY A 177 -10.42 13.51 -3.54
CA GLY A 177 -9.46 14.45 -4.10
C GLY A 177 -8.00 13.98 -4.02
N ILE A 178 -7.75 12.67 -3.99
CA ILE A 178 -6.41 12.09 -3.86
C ILE A 178 -5.95 11.50 -5.19
N GLN A 179 -4.73 11.86 -5.61
CA GLN A 179 -4.14 11.38 -6.86
C GLN A 179 -3.65 9.93 -6.75
N ASN A 180 -3.66 9.21 -7.87
CA ASN A 180 -3.16 7.83 -7.97
C ASN A 180 -1.82 7.72 -8.73
N PHE A 181 -1.09 8.82 -8.85
CA PHE A 181 0.24 8.91 -9.47
C PHE A 181 1.13 9.88 -8.69
N ILE A 182 2.46 9.75 -8.83
CA ILE A 182 3.46 10.55 -8.09
C ILE A 182 3.68 11.95 -8.69
N PHE A 183 3.54 12.08 -10.01
CA PHE A 183 3.97 13.22 -10.81
C PHE A 183 3.01 14.41 -10.81
#